data_AF-A0A8H3QSP6-F1
#
_entry.id   AF-A0A8H3QSP6-F1
#
_cell.length_a   1.000
_cell.length_b   1.000
_cell.length_c   1.000
_cell.angle_alpha   90.00
_cell.angle_beta   90.00
_cell.angle_gamma   90.00
#
_symmetry.space_group_name_H-M   'P 1'
#
loop_
_entity.id
_entity.type
_entity.pdbx_description
1 polymer ?
#
loop_
_entity_poly.entity_id
_entity_poly.type
_entity_poly.pdbx_seq_one_letter_code
_entity_poly.pdbx_strand_id
1 'polypeptide(L)'
;MIIWEVDCIYIILMLCGNTVIGQFIHEKDLKWIPYCGFENIKYLDKGGFGIVYKATWLENKKEVVLKCLNQLKSNMDLDEFLNEWKYHCQVINSNAIINVYGITKDPDTSKHMMIFKYLRKREIT
;
A
#
# COMPACT_ATOMS: atom_id res chain seq x y z
N MET A 1 8.28 -23.11 16.00
CA MET A 1 8.27 -21.67 15.72
C MET A 1 8.13 -21.36 14.22
N ILE A 2 8.50 -22.27 13.31
CA ILE A 2 8.43 -22.05 11.84
C ILE A 2 7.00 -22.16 11.28
N ILE A 3 6.13 -22.97 11.90
CA ILE A 3 4.79 -23.30 11.37
C ILE A 3 3.89 -22.06 11.21
N TRP A 4 3.88 -21.16 12.21
CA TRP A 4 3.11 -19.91 12.16
C TRP A 4 3.60 -18.94 11.06
N GLU A 5 4.89 -18.96 10.74
CA GLU A 5 5.48 -18.12 9.68
C GLU A 5 5.03 -18.59 8.28
N VAL A 6 5.00 -19.91 8.05
CA VAL A 6 4.53 -20.49 6.78
C VAL A 6 3.03 -20.26 6.59
N ASP A 7 2.24 -20.38 7.67
CA ASP A 7 0.79 -20.16 7.64
C ASP A 7 0.45 -18.69 7.32
N CYS A 8 1.16 -17.74 7.92
CA CYS A 8 0.97 -16.31 7.64
C CYS A 8 1.24 -15.94 6.18
N ILE A 9 2.34 -16.46 5.59
CA ILE A 9 2.64 -16.25 4.16
C ILE A 9 1.52 -16.84 3.29
N TYR A 10 1.06 -18.05 3.60
CA TYR A 10 0.02 -18.71 2.82
C TYR A 10 -1.31 -17.94 2.86
N ILE A 11 -1.69 -17.40 4.03
CA ILE A 11 -2.87 -16.55 4.19
C ILE A 11 -2.73 -15.25 3.36
N ILE A 12 -1.57 -14.57 3.42
CA ILE A 12 -1.33 -13.36 2.62
C ILE A 12 -1.42 -13.67 1.12
N LEU A 13 -0.83 -14.78 0.68
CA LEU A 13 -0.88 -15.25 -0.71
C LEU A 13 -2.32 -15.51 -1.17
N MET A 14 -3.13 -16.17 -0.34
CA MET A 14 -4.55 -16.42 -0.63
C MET A 14 -5.37 -15.11 -0.71
N LEU A 15 -5.06 -14.13 0.14
CA LEU A 15 -5.83 -12.88 0.20
C LEU A 15 -5.50 -11.90 -0.95
N CYS A 16 -4.23 -11.78 -1.32
CA CYS A 16 -3.82 -10.85 -2.39
C CYS A 16 -3.93 -11.45 -3.80
N GLY A 17 -3.94 -12.80 -3.91
CA GLY A 17 -4.04 -13.50 -5.20
C GLY A 17 -2.85 -13.26 -6.13
N ASN A 18 -1.73 -12.71 -5.63
CA ASN A 18 -0.54 -12.43 -6.41
C ASN A 18 0.72 -12.76 -5.60
N THR A 19 1.50 -13.74 -6.06
CA THR A 19 2.65 -14.28 -5.34
C THR A 19 3.74 -13.24 -5.08
N VAL A 20 3.97 -12.35 -6.06
CA VAL A 20 5.00 -11.30 -5.98
C VAL A 20 4.61 -10.23 -4.95
N ILE A 21 3.34 -9.79 -4.97
CA ILE A 21 2.81 -8.87 -3.95
C ILE A 21 2.83 -9.50 -2.57
N GLY A 22 2.39 -10.75 -2.44
CA GLY A 22 2.36 -11.44 -1.15
C GLY A 22 3.76 -11.58 -0.53
N GLN A 23 4.76 -11.90 -1.35
CA GLN A 23 6.15 -11.93 -0.91
C GLN A 23 6.63 -10.54 -0.46
N PHE A 24 6.35 -9.49 -1.23
CA PHE A 24 6.73 -8.12 -0.86
C PHE A 24 6.07 -7.67 0.45
N ILE A 25 4.78 -7.99 0.64
CA ILE A 25 4.04 -7.69 1.86
C ILE A 25 4.71 -8.34 3.07
N HIS A 26 5.07 -9.62 2.95
CA HIS A 26 5.76 -10.36 3.99
C HIS A 26 7.17 -9.78 4.27
N GLU A 27 7.98 -9.57 3.24
CA GLU A 27 9.35 -9.04 3.37
C GLU A 27 9.41 -7.64 4.02
N LYS A 28 8.35 -6.86 3.90
CA LYS A 28 8.26 -5.48 4.40
C LYS A 28 7.38 -5.32 5.64
N ASP A 29 6.90 -6.42 6.22
CA ASP A 29 5.97 -6.42 7.37
C ASP A 29 4.75 -5.50 7.14
N LEU A 30 4.18 -5.59 5.93
CA LEU A 30 3.02 -4.82 5.50
C LEU A 30 1.73 -5.65 5.65
N LYS A 31 0.58 -5.00 5.52
CA LYS A 31 -0.72 -5.66 5.48
C LYS A 31 -1.32 -5.64 4.09
N TRP A 32 -1.97 -6.75 3.69
CA TRP A 32 -2.97 -6.70 2.64
C TRP A 32 -4.28 -6.20 3.23
N ILE A 33 -4.84 -5.12 2.69
CA ILE A 33 -6.12 -4.56 3.14
C ILE A 33 -7.09 -4.55 1.95
N PRO A 34 -8.23 -5.29 2.03
CA PRO A 34 -9.23 -5.29 0.97
C PRO A 34 -9.73 -3.88 0.66
N TYR A 35 -9.91 -3.55 -0.62
CA TYR A 35 -10.32 -2.20 -1.03
C TYR A 35 -11.69 -1.79 -0.48
N CYS A 36 -12.59 -2.76 -0.30
CA CYS A 36 -13.88 -2.55 0.36
C CYS A 36 -13.78 -2.13 1.84
N GLY A 37 -12.59 -2.21 2.44
CA GLY A 37 -12.31 -1.69 3.78
C GLY A 37 -12.16 -0.16 3.84
N PHE A 38 -12.27 0.54 2.71
CA PHE A 38 -12.14 1.99 2.62
C PHE A 38 -13.43 2.68 2.17
N GLU A 39 -13.71 3.82 2.80
CA GLU A 39 -14.83 4.71 2.44
C GLU A 39 -14.36 6.16 2.27
N ASN A 40 -15.26 7.03 1.78
CA ASN A 40 -15.01 8.45 1.60
C ASN A 40 -13.74 8.74 0.78
N ILE A 41 -13.48 7.89 -0.22
CA ILE A 41 -12.31 7.99 -1.10
C ILE A 41 -12.44 9.28 -1.92
N LYS A 42 -11.52 10.22 -1.70
CA LYS A 42 -11.51 11.54 -2.34
C LYS A 42 -10.15 11.81 -2.95
N TYR A 43 -10.15 12.25 -4.21
CA TYR A 43 -8.93 12.75 -4.85
C TYR A 43 -8.31 13.88 -4.00
N LEU A 44 -7.00 13.80 -3.78
CA LEU A 44 -6.22 14.84 -3.11
C LEU A 44 -5.32 15.58 -4.10
N ASP A 45 -4.50 14.83 -4.84
CA ASP A 45 -3.48 15.44 -5.71
C ASP A 45 -2.97 14.45 -6.77
N LYS A 46 -2.32 14.99 -7.79
CA LYS A 46 -1.59 14.25 -8.83
C LYS A 46 -0.24 14.92 -9.07
N GLY A 47 0.83 14.23 -8.71
CA GLY A 47 2.19 14.66 -8.98
C GLY A 47 2.84 13.84 -10.11
N GLY A 48 4.15 14.08 -10.33
CA GLY A 48 4.96 13.27 -11.24
C GLY A 48 4.99 11.78 -10.86
N PHE A 49 4.89 11.49 -9.55
CA PHE A 49 5.00 10.14 -8.98
C PHE A 49 3.66 9.46 -8.72
N GLY A 50 2.57 9.92 -9.34
CA GLY A 50 1.25 9.27 -9.21
C GLY A 50 0.12 10.14 -8.69
N ILE A 51 -0.99 9.48 -8.39
CA ILE A 51 -2.23 10.04 -7.87
C ILE A 51 -2.39 9.66 -6.40
N VAL A 52 -2.85 10.62 -5.61
CA VAL A 52 -3.05 10.50 -4.18
C VAL A 52 -4.52 10.69 -3.86
N TYR A 53 -5.08 9.78 -3.07
CA TYR A 53 -6.44 9.85 -2.55
C TYR A 53 -6.42 9.86 -1.02
N LYS A 54 -7.38 10.55 -0.42
CA LYS A 54 -7.73 10.43 0.99
C LYS A 54 -8.82 9.40 1.15
N ALA A 55 -8.76 8.57 2.17
CA ALA A 55 -9.85 7.65 2.51
C ALA A 55 -9.99 7.47 4.03
N THR A 56 -11.10 6.89 4.45
CA THR A 56 -11.32 6.39 5.80
C THR A 56 -11.15 4.87 5.81
N TRP A 57 -10.19 4.36 6.59
CA TRP A 57 -10.06 2.93 6.83
C TRP A 57 -11.03 2.49 7.93
N LEU A 58 -12.01 1.65 7.57
CA LEU A 58 -13.16 1.33 8.42
C LEU A 58 -12.78 0.59 9.70
N GLU A 59 -11.95 -0.44 9.58
CA GLU A 59 -11.55 -1.30 10.70
C GLU A 59 -10.92 -0.49 11.85
N ASN A 60 -10.11 0.50 11.49
CA ASN A 60 -9.36 1.31 12.46
C ASN A 60 -9.96 2.70 12.69
N LYS A 61 -11.01 3.08 11.95
CA LYS A 61 -11.61 4.43 11.96
C LYS A 61 -10.58 5.56 11.79
N LYS A 62 -9.60 5.35 10.90
CA LYS A 62 -8.47 6.27 10.66
C LYS A 62 -8.53 6.88 9.26
N GLU A 63 -8.08 8.13 9.15
CA GLU A 63 -7.80 8.74 7.85
C GLU A 63 -6.48 8.20 7.30
N VAL A 64 -6.50 7.78 6.04
CA VAL A 64 -5.35 7.22 5.33
C VAL A 64 -5.18 7.91 3.98
N VAL A 65 -3.98 7.75 3.43
CA VAL A 65 -3.66 8.11 2.06
C VAL A 65 -3.52 6.84 1.24
N LEU A 66 -4.21 6.78 0.11
CA LEU A 66 -4.01 5.77 -0.92
C LEU A 66 -3.20 6.42 -2.05
N LYS A 67 -1.94 6.03 -2.22
CA LYS A 67 -1.10 6.49 -3.34
C LYS A 67 -1.01 5.39 -4.40
N CYS A 68 -1.36 5.76 -5.62
CA CYS A 68 -1.25 4.95 -6.82
C CYS A 68 -0.24 5.59 -7.77
N LEU A 69 0.70 4.83 -8.33
CA LEU A 69 1.64 5.36 -9.31
C LEU A 69 0.94 5.66 -10.64
N ASN A 70 1.50 6.61 -11.39
CA ASN A 70 1.05 6.88 -12.75
C ASN A 70 1.67 5.82 -13.68
N GLN A 71 0.82 5.04 -14.39
CA GLN A 71 1.08 4.14 -15.56
C GLN A 71 1.06 2.61 -15.24
N LEU A 72 0.65 1.65 -16.11
CA LEU A 72 -0.07 1.56 -17.41
C LEU A 72 -0.52 0.08 -17.71
N LYS A 73 -1.72 -0.36 -17.27
CA LYS A 73 -2.47 -1.55 -17.77
C LYS A 73 -1.76 -2.93 -17.86
N SER A 74 -0.51 -3.13 -17.43
CA SER A 74 0.26 -4.36 -17.73
C SER A 74 1.02 -4.94 -16.53
N ASN A 75 1.57 -6.16 -16.71
CA ASN A 75 2.39 -6.82 -15.69
C ASN A 75 3.76 -6.14 -15.47
N MET A 76 4.25 -5.38 -16.46
CA MET A 76 5.49 -4.58 -16.37
C MET A 76 5.37 -3.49 -15.29
N ASP A 77 4.14 -3.07 -14.99
CA ASP A 77 3.81 -2.06 -13.99
C ASP A 77 4.05 -2.54 -12.55
N LEU A 78 4.00 -3.86 -12.31
CA LEU A 78 4.13 -4.42 -10.96
C LEU A 78 5.57 -4.31 -10.44
N ASP A 79 6.54 -4.61 -11.30
CA ASP A 79 7.95 -4.51 -10.95
C ASP A 79 8.38 -3.06 -10.75
N GLU A 80 7.90 -2.14 -11.60
CA GLU A 80 8.14 -0.70 -11.44
C GLU A 80 7.53 -0.17 -10.14
N PHE A 81 6.28 -0.58 -9.85
CA PHE A 81 5.62 -0.28 -8.58
C PHE A 81 6.43 -0.77 -7.38
N LEU A 82 6.81 -2.04 -7.38
CA LEU A 82 7.58 -2.62 -6.27
C LEU A 82 8.97 -2.00 -6.17
N ASN A 83 9.60 -1.63 -7.27
CA ASN A 83 10.92 -1.00 -7.27
C ASN A 83 10.87 0.40 -6.65
N GLU A 84 9.91 1.25 -7.04
CA GLU A 84 9.70 2.56 -6.41
C GLU A 84 9.50 2.41 -4.89
N TRP A 85 8.69 1.42 -4.47
CA TRP A 85 8.46 1.19 -3.04
C TRP A 85 9.62 0.53 -2.31
N LYS A 86 10.44 -0.28 -2.98
CA LYS A 86 11.70 -0.79 -2.39
C LYS A 86 12.63 0.38 -2.06
N TYR A 87 12.78 1.35 -2.95
CA TYR A 87 13.59 2.55 -2.69
C TYR A 87 13.02 3.39 -1.56
N HIS A 88 11.71 3.67 -1.58
CA HIS A 88 11.05 4.39 -0.48
C HIS A 88 11.21 3.66 0.87
N CYS A 89 11.05 2.33 0.90
CA CYS A 89 11.20 1.51 2.10
C CYS A 89 12.65 1.41 2.61
N GLN A 90 13.67 1.59 1.76
CA GLN A 90 15.06 1.69 2.20
C GLN A 90 15.34 3.03 2.90
N VAL A 91 14.77 4.13 2.39
CA VAL A 91 14.87 5.47 3.01
C VAL A 91 14.06 5.53 4.30
N ILE A 92 13.00 4.72 4.42
CA ILE A 92 12.19 4.57 5.63
C ILE A 92 13.04 4.10 6.83
N ASN A 93 14.12 3.33 6.68
CA ASN A 93 14.94 2.96 7.85
C ASN A 93 15.67 4.15 8.53
N SER A 94 15.58 5.37 8.02
CA SER A 94 16.12 6.58 8.65
C SER A 94 15.01 7.51 9.18
N ASN A 95 14.40 7.20 10.34
CA ASN A 95 13.63 8.09 11.25
C ASN A 95 12.63 9.16 10.71
N ALA A 96 12.35 9.23 9.41
CA ALA A 96 11.49 10.23 8.75
C ALA A 96 10.22 9.58 8.17
N ILE A 97 9.79 8.47 8.76
CA ILE A 97 8.93 7.48 8.14
C ILE A 97 7.49 7.97 8.04
N ILE A 98 7.04 8.17 6.81
CA ILE A 98 5.64 8.09 6.47
C ILE A 98 5.18 6.67 6.83
N ASN A 99 4.41 6.51 7.91
CA ASN A 99 3.93 5.21 8.37
C ASN A 99 3.13 4.52 7.26
N VAL A 100 3.72 3.50 6.63
CA VAL A 100 3.08 2.64 5.64
C VAL A 100 2.28 1.57 6.39
N TYR A 101 1.02 1.40 6.04
CA TYR A 101 0.18 0.33 6.60
C TYR A 101 0.17 -0.91 5.73
N GLY A 102 0.18 -0.75 4.41
CA GLY A 102 -0.08 -1.89 3.54
C GLY A 102 -0.31 -1.57 2.08
N ILE A 103 -0.83 -2.58 1.39
CA ILE A 103 -1.23 -2.54 0.00
C ILE A 103 -2.71 -2.89 -0.12
N THR A 104 -3.39 -2.23 -1.06
CA THR A 104 -4.72 -2.63 -1.54
C THR A 104 -4.73 -2.70 -3.07
N LYS A 105 -5.78 -3.28 -3.64
CA LYS A 105 -6.01 -3.29 -5.09
C LYS A 105 -7.42 -2.83 -5.37
N ASP A 106 -7.53 -1.74 -6.12
CA ASP A 106 -8.80 -1.20 -6.58
C ASP A 106 -9.43 -2.18 -7.59
N PRO A 107 -10.65 -2.69 -7.35
CA PRO A 107 -11.27 -3.69 -8.22
C PRO A 107 -11.69 -3.14 -9.59
N ASP A 108 -12.03 -1.85 -9.66
CA ASP A 108 -12.53 -1.21 -10.88
C ASP A 108 -11.39 -0.89 -11.84
N THR A 109 -10.25 -0.44 -11.30
CA THR A 109 -9.08 -0.07 -12.09
C THR A 109 -8.01 -1.16 -12.15
N SER A 110 -8.13 -2.19 -11.30
CA SER A 110 -7.12 -3.24 -11.09
C SER A 110 -5.75 -2.72 -10.63
N LYS A 111 -5.67 -1.48 -10.15
CA LYS A 111 -4.41 -0.86 -9.73
C LYS A 111 -4.09 -1.17 -8.27
N HIS A 112 -2.82 -1.49 -8.02
CA HIS A 112 -2.29 -1.58 -6.66
C HIS A 112 -2.04 -0.18 -6.10
N MET A 113 -2.37 -0.01 -4.81
CA MET A 113 -2.22 1.26 -4.11
C MET A 113 -1.54 1.00 -2.77
N MET A 114 -0.57 1.84 -2.44
CA MET A 114 0.06 1.85 -1.12
C MET A 114 -0.76 2.69 -0.15
N ILE A 115 -0.87 2.22 1.09
CA ILE A 115 -1.67 2.81 2.14
C ILE A 115 -0.73 3.45 3.16
N PHE A 116 -0.88 4.75 3.38
CA PHE A 116 -0.08 5.52 4.34
C PHE A 116 -0.95 6.16 5.41
N LYS A 117 -0.37 6.45 6.57
CA LYS A 117 -0.94 7.36 7.55
C LYS A 117 -1.18 8.73 6.90
N TYR A 118 -2.38 9.27 7.04
CA TYR A 118 -2.65 10.65 6.68
C TYR A 118 -1.98 11.59 7.69
N LEU A 119 -1.11 12.48 7.20
CA LEU A 119 -0.53 13.57 7.98
C LEU A 119 -1.21 14.88 7.60
N ARG A 120 -1.78 15.57 8.59
CA ARG A 120 -2.31 16.91 8.34
C ARG A 120 -1.14 17.87 8.17
N LYS A 121 -1.25 18.81 7.23
CA LYS A 121 -0.23 19.81 6.89
C LYS A 121 0.28 20.64 8.09
N ARG A 122 -0.41 20.60 9.24
CA ARG A 122 -0.02 21.25 10.51
C ARG A 122 0.87 20.38 11.42
N GLU A 123 1.05 19.10 11.11
CA GLU A 123 1.77 18.12 11.93
C GLU A 123 3.20 17.85 11.41
N ILE A 124 3.65 18.58 10.38
CA ILE A 124 5.03 18.61 9.90
C ILE A 124 5.65 19.90 10.47
N THR A 125 6.15 19.84 11.70
CA THR A 125 6.90 20.93 12.35
C THR A 125 8.26 20.40 12.76
#